data_AF-A0A316FWK5-F1
#
_entry.id   AF-A0A316FWK5-F1
#
_cell.length_a   1.000
_cell.length_b   1.000
_cell.length_c   1.000
_cell.angle_alpha   90.00
_cell.angle_beta   90.00
_cell.angle_gamma   90.00
#
_symmetry.space_group_name_H-M   'P 1'
#
loop_
_entity.id
_entity.type
_entity.pdbx_description
1 polymer ?
#
loop_
_entity_poly.entity_id
_entity_poly.type
_entity_poly.pdbx_seq_one_letter_code
_entity_poly.pdbx_strand_id
1 'polypeptide(L)'
;MTFNKPNHLFDSSVFHKHLSIMVLAAGNSSRLGQNKQLVSIDNKALLARCFDNLKGLQQQLKQSDENNLFSSKLYCVTGFDQHKLYDSVSFDEVTPVYNDNWQSGLGSSIACGVKTIADDQRYNHLSVSKRLHRNRTERPLTSTKTINACLLVLADQWRLTQQSLFDFVIRWSQQSHYILVSQYNNRVGPPVIFPEHYYPELQALSGTRGAYSILKNHTSRVIQQPFPEAEFDLDKPGDLNQINHYQAKQGTAL
;
A
#
# COMPACT_ATOMS: atom_id res chain seq x y z
N MET A 1 -20.20 5.27 32.94
CA MET A 1 -19.12 4.30 32.68
C MET A 1 -18.15 4.94 31.71
N THR A 2 -17.00 5.35 32.22
CA THR A 2 -15.92 5.99 31.49
C THR A 2 -15.22 4.98 30.60
N PHE A 3 -15.21 5.21 29.30
CA PHE A 3 -14.38 4.45 28.36
C PHE A 3 -12.91 4.82 28.61
N ASN A 4 -12.16 3.91 29.23
CA ASN A 4 -10.71 4.03 29.32
C ASN A 4 -10.12 4.03 27.91
N LYS A 5 -9.35 5.08 27.57
CA LYS A 5 -8.44 5.09 26.44
C LYS A 5 -7.40 3.96 26.63
N PRO A 6 -7.18 3.06 25.65
CA PRO A 6 -6.06 2.13 25.74
C PRO A 6 -4.75 2.88 25.48
N ASN A 7 -4.01 3.14 26.55
CA ASN A 7 -2.75 3.91 26.57
C ASN A 7 -1.49 3.10 26.22
N HIS A 8 -1.61 2.00 25.47
CA HIS A 8 -0.44 1.27 24.96
C HIS A 8 -0.74 0.75 23.55
N LEU A 9 -0.42 1.58 22.54
CA LEU A 9 -0.70 1.34 21.11
C LEU A 9 0.23 0.30 20.46
N PHE A 10 1.29 -0.11 21.15
CA PHE A 10 2.25 -1.10 20.67
C PHE A 10 2.46 -2.18 21.74
N ASP A 11 2.24 -3.43 21.34
CA ASP A 11 2.59 -4.63 22.12
C ASP A 11 4.00 -4.52 22.72
N SER A 12 4.19 -5.03 23.95
CA SER A 12 5.42 -4.95 24.75
C SER A 12 6.58 -5.79 24.21
N SER A 13 6.41 -6.40 23.04
CA SER A 13 7.50 -6.89 22.21
C SER A 13 8.01 -5.77 21.29
N VAL A 14 9.21 -5.24 21.57
CA VAL A 14 9.82 -4.07 20.87
C VAL A 14 10.27 -4.44 19.45
N PHE A 15 9.32 -4.75 18.57
CA PHE A 15 9.58 -5.00 17.15
C PHE A 15 9.44 -3.72 16.36
N HIS A 16 10.48 -3.40 15.58
CA HIS A 16 10.34 -2.39 14.54
C HIS A 16 9.40 -2.93 13.47
N LYS A 17 8.52 -2.09 12.95
CA LYS A 17 7.64 -2.42 11.83
C LYS A 17 8.04 -1.58 10.64
N HIS A 18 8.29 -2.26 9.53
CA HIS A 18 8.56 -1.60 8.25
C HIS A 18 7.45 -1.93 7.27
N LEU A 19 6.70 -0.91 6.86
CA LEU A 19 5.59 -1.04 5.93
C LEU A 19 5.97 -0.51 4.55
N SER A 20 6.12 -1.40 3.58
CA SER A 20 6.20 -1.02 2.17
C SER A 20 4.79 -0.77 1.64
N ILE A 21 4.49 0.46 1.23
CA ILE A 21 3.20 0.85 0.68
C ILE A 21 3.32 0.79 -0.85
N MET A 22 2.60 -0.11 -1.49
CA MET A 22 2.68 -0.35 -2.92
C MET A 22 1.38 0.00 -3.63
N VAL A 23 1.47 0.98 -4.52
CA VAL A 23 0.39 1.38 -5.43
C VAL A 23 0.49 0.59 -6.72
N LEU A 24 -0.60 -0.06 -7.13
CA LEU A 24 -0.68 -0.73 -8.43
C LEU A 24 -1.34 0.20 -9.47
N ALA A 25 -0.58 0.58 -10.49
CA ALA A 25 -0.95 1.61 -11.47
C ALA A 25 -0.53 1.24 -12.92
N ALA A 26 -0.34 -0.05 -13.20
CA ALA A 26 0.26 -0.53 -14.45
C ALA A 26 -0.73 -0.82 -15.60
N GLY A 27 -2.04 -0.85 -15.32
CA GLY A 27 -3.06 -1.32 -16.25
C GLY A 27 -3.50 -0.27 -17.29
N ASN A 28 -3.84 -0.71 -18.49
CA ASN A 28 -4.21 0.17 -19.61
C ASN A 28 -5.61 0.79 -19.54
N SER A 29 -6.45 0.37 -18.59
CA SER A 29 -7.80 0.93 -18.40
C SER A 29 -8.68 0.85 -19.64
N SER A 30 -8.61 -0.26 -20.39
CA SER A 30 -9.29 -0.44 -21.68
C SER A 30 -10.80 -0.14 -21.65
N ARG A 31 -11.49 -0.42 -20.55
CA ARG A 31 -12.93 -0.16 -20.36
C ARG A 31 -13.28 1.34 -20.26
N LEU A 32 -12.35 2.16 -19.79
CA LEU A 32 -12.50 3.61 -19.68
C LEU A 32 -12.19 4.34 -21.00
N GLY A 33 -11.38 3.73 -21.86
CA GLY A 33 -10.96 4.31 -23.14
C GLY A 33 -9.81 5.33 -23.03
N GLN A 34 -9.32 5.58 -21.81
CA GLN A 34 -8.19 6.47 -21.51
C GLN A 34 -7.41 5.94 -20.29
N ASN A 35 -6.17 6.40 -20.12
CA ASN A 35 -5.35 6.05 -18.97
C ASN A 35 -5.97 6.63 -17.69
N LYS A 36 -6.55 5.77 -16.83
CA LYS A 36 -7.29 6.22 -15.64
C LYS A 36 -6.41 6.89 -14.59
N GLN A 37 -5.12 6.52 -14.55
CA GLN A 37 -4.16 7.15 -13.64
C GLN A 37 -3.97 8.65 -13.93
N LEU A 38 -4.21 9.08 -15.18
CA LEU A 38 -4.10 10.46 -15.64
C LEU A 38 -5.43 11.23 -15.66
N VAL A 39 -6.55 10.58 -15.33
CA VAL A 39 -7.84 11.28 -15.22
C VAL A 39 -7.74 12.37 -14.16
N SER A 40 -8.07 13.60 -14.53
CA SER A 40 -8.05 14.76 -13.64
C SER A 40 -9.32 14.86 -12.82
N ILE A 41 -9.15 15.00 -11.51
CA ILE A 41 -10.19 15.17 -10.49
C ILE A 41 -9.78 16.40 -9.66
N ASP A 42 -10.56 17.50 -9.73
CA ASP A 42 -10.16 18.85 -9.25
C ASP A 42 -8.79 19.30 -9.79
N ASN A 43 -8.58 19.23 -11.11
CA ASN A 43 -7.31 19.59 -11.77
C ASN A 43 -6.09 18.78 -11.33
N LYS A 44 -6.27 17.67 -10.60
CA LYS A 44 -5.18 16.78 -10.18
C LYS A 44 -5.39 15.37 -10.70
N ALA A 45 -4.36 14.78 -11.30
CA ALA A 45 -4.42 13.40 -11.79
C ALA A 45 -4.76 12.42 -10.66
N LEU A 46 -5.56 11.40 -10.96
CA LEU A 46 -6.00 10.38 -10.00
C LEU A 46 -4.82 9.75 -9.25
N LEU A 47 -3.75 9.39 -9.96
CA LEU A 47 -2.54 8.83 -9.34
C LEU A 47 -1.85 9.84 -8.41
N ALA A 48 -1.80 11.11 -8.79
CA ALA A 48 -1.22 12.15 -7.94
C ALA A 48 -2.02 12.36 -6.65
N ARG A 49 -3.36 12.30 -6.70
CA ARG A 49 -4.22 12.33 -5.51
C ARG A 49 -3.99 11.12 -4.61
N CYS A 50 -3.83 9.93 -5.21
CA CYS A 50 -3.46 8.72 -4.48
C CYS A 50 -2.12 8.90 -3.74
N PHE A 51 -1.10 9.47 -4.40
CA PHE A 51 0.18 9.77 -3.76
C PHE A 51 0.07 10.75 -2.59
N ASP A 52 -0.68 11.85 -2.73
CA ASP A 52 -0.87 12.78 -1.61
C ASP A 52 -1.46 12.08 -0.38
N ASN A 53 -2.48 11.26 -0.61
CA ASN A 53 -3.18 10.53 0.45
C ASN A 53 -2.22 9.57 1.18
N LEU A 54 -1.40 8.84 0.42
CA LEU A 54 -0.44 7.88 0.98
C LEU A 54 0.76 8.57 1.66
N LYS A 55 1.20 9.73 1.16
CA LYS A 55 2.21 10.57 1.83
C LYS A 55 1.67 11.10 3.16
N GLY A 56 0.41 11.58 3.18
CA GLY A 56 -0.27 11.98 4.41
C GLY A 56 -0.36 10.83 5.41
N LEU A 57 -0.68 9.62 4.95
CA LEU A 57 -0.67 8.40 5.77
C LEU A 57 0.72 8.16 6.39
N GLN A 58 1.81 8.24 5.62
CA GLN A 58 3.15 8.07 6.17
C GLN A 58 3.48 9.10 7.26
N GLN A 59 3.13 10.36 7.01
CA GLN A 59 3.34 11.44 7.96
C GLN A 59 2.57 11.19 9.25
N GLN A 60 1.29 10.80 9.15
CA GLN A 60 0.45 10.48 10.30
C GLN A 60 0.98 9.28 11.08
N LEU A 61 1.39 8.20 10.40
CA LEU A 61 2.00 7.04 11.04
C LEU A 61 3.27 7.42 11.81
N LYS A 62 4.15 8.23 11.20
CA LYS A 62 5.37 8.72 11.84
C LYS A 62 5.08 9.61 13.05
N GLN A 63 4.06 10.48 12.97
CA GLN A 63 3.66 11.35 14.07
C GLN A 63 3.04 10.57 15.24
N SER A 64 2.35 9.46 14.97
CA SER A 64 1.71 8.61 15.97
C SER A 64 2.66 7.65 16.69
N ASP A 65 3.92 7.55 16.24
CA ASP A 65 4.90 6.58 16.72
C ASP A 65 5.96 7.26 17.62
N GLU A 66 5.60 7.44 18.89
CA GLU A 66 6.45 8.09 19.91
C GLU A 66 7.81 7.40 20.09
N ASN A 67 7.90 6.10 19.80
CA ASN A 67 9.10 5.30 20.01
C ASN A 67 9.96 5.12 18.75
N ASN A 68 9.56 5.72 17.62
CA ASN A 68 10.23 5.59 16.32
C ASN A 68 10.44 4.11 15.91
N LEU A 69 9.46 3.26 16.23
CA LEU A 69 9.44 1.83 15.89
C LEU A 69 8.75 1.53 14.57
N PHE A 70 8.21 2.52 13.88
CA PHE A 70 7.46 2.38 12.64
C PHE A 70 8.13 3.18 11.52
N SER A 71 8.43 2.49 10.42
CA SER A 71 8.93 3.11 9.19
C SER A 71 8.10 2.67 8.00
N SER A 72 8.07 3.49 6.97
CA SER A 72 7.37 3.15 5.73
C SER A 72 8.09 3.69 4.51
N LYS A 73 7.85 3.08 3.35
CA LYS A 73 8.37 3.52 2.06
C LYS A 73 7.33 3.28 0.97
N LEU A 74 7.15 4.25 0.06
CA LEU A 74 6.19 4.17 -1.04
C LEU A 74 6.84 3.64 -2.31
N TYR A 75 6.10 2.76 -2.97
CA TYR A 75 6.38 2.21 -4.28
C TYR A 75 5.16 2.39 -5.18
N CYS A 76 5.38 2.62 -6.46
CA CYS A 76 4.31 2.64 -7.44
C CYS A 76 4.68 1.78 -8.65
N VAL A 77 3.92 0.72 -8.87
CA VAL A 77 4.09 -0.17 -10.02
C VAL A 77 3.38 0.42 -11.23
N THR A 78 4.14 0.79 -12.25
CA THR A 78 3.67 1.32 -13.53
C THR A 78 3.85 0.29 -14.64
N GLY A 79 3.28 0.57 -15.81
CA GLY A 79 3.30 -0.33 -16.96
C GLY A 79 2.85 0.41 -18.21
N PHE A 80 1.56 0.30 -18.54
CA PHE A 80 0.98 1.00 -19.68
C PHE A 80 1.24 2.52 -19.63
N ASP A 81 1.76 3.05 -20.75
CA ASP A 81 1.97 4.49 -20.98
C ASP A 81 2.83 5.17 -19.89
N GLN A 82 3.82 4.45 -19.32
CA GLN A 82 4.63 4.94 -18.20
C GLN A 82 5.31 6.28 -18.45
N HIS A 83 5.73 6.57 -19.69
CA HIS A 83 6.41 7.81 -20.01
C HIS A 83 5.49 9.01 -19.78
N LYS A 84 4.24 8.94 -20.27
CA LYS A 84 3.25 9.99 -20.00
C LYS A 84 2.91 10.10 -18.52
N LEU A 85 2.91 8.99 -17.79
CA LEU A 85 2.72 9.03 -16.33
C LEU A 85 3.84 9.80 -15.63
N TYR A 86 5.10 9.51 -15.97
CA TYR A 86 6.26 10.18 -15.39
C TYR A 86 6.36 11.66 -15.79
N ASP A 87 5.88 12.02 -16.97
CA ASP A 87 5.83 13.41 -17.42
C ASP A 87 4.71 14.21 -16.73
N SER A 88 3.62 13.56 -16.31
CA SER A 88 2.41 14.23 -15.80
C SER A 88 2.26 14.20 -14.28
N VAL A 89 2.96 13.30 -13.58
CA VAL A 89 2.82 13.08 -12.14
C VAL A 89 4.19 13.09 -11.48
N SER A 90 4.36 13.87 -10.41
CA SER A 90 5.59 13.83 -9.61
C SER A 90 5.67 12.53 -8.81
N PHE A 91 6.82 11.87 -8.90
CA PHE A 91 7.19 10.69 -8.12
C PHE A 91 8.12 11.04 -6.95
N ASP A 92 8.20 12.30 -6.54
CA ASP A 92 8.97 12.69 -5.35
C ASP A 92 8.52 11.86 -4.14
N GLU A 93 9.46 11.28 -3.40
CA GLU A 93 9.22 10.37 -2.26
C GLU A 93 8.48 9.06 -2.61
N VAL A 94 8.27 8.76 -3.89
CA VAL A 94 7.67 7.51 -4.38
C VAL A 94 8.68 6.78 -5.24
N THR A 95 8.99 5.52 -4.92
CA THR A 95 9.88 4.71 -5.76
C THR A 95 9.11 4.17 -6.96
N PRO A 96 9.40 4.61 -8.21
CA PRO A 96 8.76 4.03 -9.38
C PRO A 96 9.26 2.60 -9.62
N VAL A 97 8.36 1.70 -10.01
CA VAL A 97 8.67 0.33 -10.38
C VAL A 97 8.01 0.03 -11.72
N TYR A 98 8.81 -0.15 -12.76
CA TYR A 98 8.26 -0.48 -14.08
C TYR A 98 8.08 -2.00 -14.23
N ASN A 99 6.84 -2.42 -14.54
CA ASN A 99 6.54 -3.78 -14.96
C ASN A 99 6.40 -3.81 -16.48
N ASP A 100 7.39 -4.37 -17.18
CA ASP A 100 7.39 -4.56 -18.63
C ASP A 100 6.35 -5.61 -19.09
N ASN A 101 5.97 -6.52 -18.21
CA ASN A 101 5.02 -7.60 -18.43
C ASN A 101 3.61 -7.30 -17.89
N TRP A 102 3.24 -6.02 -17.78
CA TRP A 102 1.94 -5.59 -17.22
C TRP A 102 0.72 -6.19 -17.93
N GLN A 103 0.85 -6.56 -19.21
CA GLN A 103 -0.19 -7.20 -20.01
C GLN A 103 -0.58 -8.59 -19.47
N SER A 104 0.32 -9.26 -18.73
CA SER A 104 0.02 -10.52 -18.05
C SER A 104 -1.04 -10.36 -16.94
N GLY A 105 -1.28 -9.12 -16.50
CA GLY A 105 -2.35 -8.78 -15.56
C GLY A 105 -1.83 -8.50 -14.14
N LEU A 106 -2.77 -8.28 -13.23
CA LEU A 106 -2.53 -7.80 -11.87
C LEU A 106 -1.50 -8.64 -11.08
N GLY A 107 -1.48 -9.96 -11.28
CA GLY A 107 -0.54 -10.86 -10.62
C GLY A 107 0.92 -10.52 -10.96
N SER A 108 1.21 -10.25 -12.23
CA SER A 108 2.57 -9.86 -12.67
C SER A 108 3.03 -8.54 -12.04
N SER A 109 2.12 -7.56 -11.90
CA SER A 109 2.43 -6.27 -11.29
C SER A 109 2.69 -6.40 -9.79
N ILE A 110 1.93 -7.23 -9.08
CA ILE A 110 2.18 -7.55 -7.67
C ILE A 110 3.55 -8.23 -7.54
N ALA A 111 3.82 -9.25 -8.36
CA ALA A 111 5.07 -10.00 -8.32
C ALA A 111 6.28 -9.09 -8.57
N CYS A 112 6.21 -8.23 -9.61
CA CYS A 112 7.24 -7.25 -9.95
C CYS A 112 7.53 -6.31 -8.77
N GLY A 113 6.49 -5.70 -8.20
CA GLY A 113 6.64 -4.76 -7.11
C GLY A 113 7.14 -5.39 -5.80
N VAL A 114 6.64 -6.57 -5.43
CA VAL A 114 7.12 -7.31 -4.24
C VAL A 114 8.56 -7.77 -4.43
N LYS A 115 8.98 -8.13 -5.65
CA LYS A 115 10.38 -8.44 -5.95
C LYS A 115 11.27 -7.22 -5.67
N THR A 116 10.91 -6.04 -6.17
CA THR A 116 11.66 -4.80 -5.92
C THR A 116 11.73 -4.46 -4.43
N ILE A 117 10.62 -4.58 -3.71
CA ILE A 117 10.58 -4.36 -2.25
C ILE A 117 11.54 -5.32 -1.52
N ALA A 118 11.53 -6.60 -1.86
CA ALA A 118 12.40 -7.60 -1.24
C ALA A 118 13.89 -7.33 -1.54
N ASP A 119 14.21 -6.91 -2.77
CA ASP A 119 15.59 -6.57 -3.17
C ASP A 119 16.08 -5.32 -2.42
N ASP A 120 15.24 -4.29 -2.27
CA ASP A 120 15.53 -3.08 -1.49
C ASP A 120 15.79 -3.39 0.00
N GLN A 121 14.95 -4.23 0.61
CA GLN A 121 15.11 -4.65 2.00
C GLN A 121 16.42 -5.43 2.21
N ARG A 122 16.78 -6.32 1.28
CA ARG A 122 18.06 -7.06 1.30
C ARG A 122 19.27 -6.13 1.16
N TYR A 123 19.22 -5.17 0.24
CA TYR A 123 20.32 -4.23 0.03
C TYR A 123 20.58 -3.36 1.26
N ASN A 124 19.51 -2.88 1.91
CA ASN A 124 19.61 -2.10 3.14
C ASN A 124 20.24 -2.90 4.28
N HIS A 125 19.84 -4.17 4.46
CA HIS A 125 20.43 -5.06 5.46
C HIS A 125 21.95 -5.25 5.23
N LEU A 126 22.36 -5.58 4.01
CA LEU A 126 23.78 -5.78 3.65
C LEU A 126 24.63 -4.52 3.84
N SER A 127 24.07 -3.35 3.51
CA SER A 127 24.75 -2.06 3.65
C SER A 127 25.06 -1.73 5.12
N VAL A 128 24.14 -2.05 6.03
CA VAL A 128 24.31 -1.89 7.48
C VAL A 128 25.34 -2.88 8.02
N SER A 129 25.24 -4.17 7.63
CA SER A 129 26.19 -5.19 8.07
C SER A 129 27.63 -4.85 7.68
N LYS A 130 27.87 -4.33 6.46
CA LYS A 130 29.23 -3.93 6.01
C LYS A 130 29.80 -2.74 6.80
N ARG A 131 28.96 -1.78 7.23
CA ARG A 131 29.40 -0.64 8.06
C ARG A 131 29.78 -1.08 9.48
N LEU A 132 29.01 -2.00 10.08
CA LEU A 132 29.27 -2.52 11.42
C LEU A 132 30.59 -3.32 11.53
N HIS A 133 30.99 -4.01 10.46
CA HIS A 133 32.27 -4.75 10.45
C HIS A 133 33.52 -3.85 10.40
N ARG A 134 33.37 -2.55 10.11
CA ARG A 134 34.49 -1.61 9.98
C ARG A 134 34.82 -0.87 11.28
N ASN A 135 33.87 -0.76 12.23
CA ASN A 135 34.03 -0.09 13.52
C ASN A 135 33.86 -1.09 14.67
N ARG A 136 34.90 -1.86 14.95
CA ARG A 136 34.88 -2.97 15.91
C ARG A 136 35.31 -2.50 17.31
N THR A 137 34.54 -1.62 17.96
CA THR A 137 34.72 -1.29 19.39
C THR A 137 33.42 -1.16 20.19
N GLU A 138 32.24 -1.24 19.57
CA GLU A 138 30.97 -1.17 20.30
C GLU A 138 30.19 -2.48 20.15
N ARG A 139 29.74 -3.03 21.29
CA ARG A 139 28.83 -4.19 21.31
C ARG A 139 27.59 -3.84 20.47
N PRO A 140 27.06 -4.75 19.63
CA PRO A 140 25.83 -4.48 18.90
C PRO A 140 24.72 -4.22 19.93
N LEU A 141 24.15 -3.01 19.88
CA LEU A 141 22.85 -2.72 20.48
C LEU A 141 21.90 -3.84 20.02
N THR A 142 21.24 -4.48 20.98
CA THR A 142 20.26 -5.57 20.84
C THR A 142 19.65 -5.66 19.45
N SER A 143 19.74 -6.81 18.77
CA SER A 143 19.14 -7.00 17.45
C SER A 143 17.63 -6.75 17.53
N THR A 144 17.19 -5.54 17.20
CA THR A 144 15.78 -5.23 17.13
C THR A 144 15.22 -6.01 15.95
N LYS A 145 14.31 -6.93 16.25
CA LYS A 145 13.69 -7.74 15.21
C LYS A 145 12.69 -6.86 14.46
N THR A 146 12.80 -6.82 13.14
CA THR A 146 11.92 -6.04 12.26
C THR A 146 10.84 -6.95 11.70
N ILE A 147 9.60 -6.46 11.68
CA ILE A 147 8.49 -7.07 10.96
C ILE A 147 8.28 -6.25 9.69
N ASN A 148 8.61 -6.85 8.55
CA ASN A 148 8.34 -6.26 7.25
C ASN A 148 6.95 -6.69 6.75
N ALA A 149 6.25 -5.79 6.10
CA ALA A 149 4.99 -6.07 5.42
C ALA A 149 4.80 -5.17 4.21
N CYS A 150 3.92 -5.59 3.31
CA CYS A 150 3.52 -4.81 2.15
C CYS A 150 2.02 -4.49 2.20
N LEU A 151 1.67 -3.21 2.22
CA LEU A 151 0.32 -2.71 1.98
C LEU A 151 0.13 -2.54 0.46
N LEU A 152 -0.79 -3.31 -0.12
CA LEU A 152 -1.22 -3.16 -1.51
C LEU A 152 -2.45 -2.26 -1.57
N VAL A 153 -2.39 -1.23 -2.41
CA VAL A 153 -3.51 -0.34 -2.73
C VAL A 153 -3.64 -0.17 -4.24
N LEU A 154 -4.85 0.14 -4.69
CA LEU A 154 -5.10 0.47 -6.09
C LEU A 154 -5.28 1.98 -6.24
N ALA A 155 -4.67 2.56 -7.29
CA ALA A 155 -4.78 4.00 -7.55
C ALA A 155 -6.21 4.42 -7.94
N ASP A 156 -7.03 3.49 -8.39
CA ASP A 156 -8.38 3.76 -8.89
C ASP A 156 -9.47 3.72 -7.82
N GLN A 157 -9.18 3.25 -6.60
CA GLN A 157 -10.08 3.31 -5.45
C GLN A 157 -10.11 4.73 -4.86
N TRP A 158 -10.81 5.63 -5.55
CA TRP A 158 -10.72 7.09 -5.38
C TRP A 158 -11.36 7.64 -4.10
N ARG A 159 -12.10 6.81 -3.34
CA ARG A 159 -12.71 7.19 -2.06
C ARG A 159 -11.92 6.82 -0.82
N LEU A 160 -10.80 6.10 -0.95
CA LEU A 160 -9.95 5.78 0.20
C LEU A 160 -9.45 7.08 0.83
N THR A 161 -9.62 7.23 2.14
CA THR A 161 -9.14 8.40 2.89
C THR A 161 -7.87 8.10 3.68
N GLN A 162 -7.14 9.14 4.05
CA GLN A 162 -5.94 9.03 4.87
C GLN A 162 -6.27 8.36 6.20
N GLN A 163 -7.39 8.77 6.82
CA GLN A 163 -7.82 8.26 8.11
C GLN A 163 -8.23 6.77 8.03
N SER A 164 -8.99 6.36 7.01
CA SER A 164 -9.40 4.96 6.88
C SER A 164 -8.21 4.03 6.63
N LEU A 165 -7.22 4.47 5.86
CA LEU A 165 -5.96 3.75 5.69
C LEU A 165 -5.11 3.71 6.97
N PHE A 166 -5.06 4.82 7.73
CA PHE A 166 -4.37 4.88 9.01
C PHE A 166 -4.95 3.85 9.98
N ASP A 167 -6.27 3.86 10.18
CA ASP A 167 -6.95 2.91 11.07
C ASP A 167 -6.73 1.45 10.64
N PHE A 168 -6.67 1.19 9.34
CA PHE A 168 -6.34 -0.12 8.77
C PHE A 168 -4.92 -0.57 9.10
N VAL A 169 -3.92 0.31 8.96
CA VAL A 169 -2.53 0.01 9.33
C VAL A 169 -2.39 -0.20 10.83
N ILE A 170 -3.04 0.62 11.66
CA ILE A 170 -3.05 0.46 13.12
C ILE A 170 -3.66 -0.90 13.49
N ARG A 171 -4.79 -1.28 12.88
CA ARG A 171 -5.43 -2.58 13.13
C ARG A 171 -4.50 -3.75 12.77
N TRP A 172 -3.82 -3.68 11.62
CA TRP A 172 -2.84 -4.69 11.22
C TRP A 172 -1.67 -4.76 12.20
N SER A 173 -1.17 -3.61 12.67
CA SER A 173 -0.01 -3.56 13.55
C SER A 173 -0.19 -4.35 14.86
N GLN A 174 -1.44 -4.46 15.34
CA GLN A 174 -1.82 -5.25 16.51
C GLN A 174 -1.81 -6.77 16.26
N GLN A 175 -1.89 -7.20 15.00
CA GLN A 175 -1.89 -8.61 14.59
C GLN A 175 -0.99 -8.83 13.36
N SER A 176 0.24 -8.29 13.43
CA SER A 176 1.16 -8.14 12.29
C SER A 176 1.65 -9.45 11.63
N HIS A 177 1.29 -10.61 12.17
CA HIS A 177 1.53 -11.93 11.57
C HIS A 177 0.41 -12.40 10.63
N TYR A 178 -0.75 -11.74 10.65
CA TYR A 178 -1.90 -12.08 9.80
C TYR A 178 -1.92 -11.21 8.55
N ILE A 179 -2.56 -11.73 7.50
CA ILE A 179 -2.99 -10.91 6.37
C ILE A 179 -4.19 -10.09 6.85
N LEU A 180 -4.16 -8.78 6.66
CA LEU A 180 -5.34 -7.93 6.85
C LEU A 180 -5.87 -7.52 5.47
N VAL A 181 -7.09 -7.91 5.14
CA VAL A 181 -7.72 -7.60 3.86
C VAL A 181 -8.99 -6.80 4.07
N SER A 182 -9.23 -5.83 3.20
CA SER A 182 -10.47 -5.07 3.20
C SER A 182 -11.65 -5.92 2.71
N GLN A 183 -12.82 -5.69 3.29
CA GLN A 183 -14.08 -6.34 2.92
C GLN A 183 -15.13 -5.27 2.55
N TYR A 184 -15.71 -5.41 1.36
CA TYR A 184 -16.70 -4.49 0.81
C TYR A 184 -17.58 -5.21 -0.22
N ASN A 185 -18.86 -4.86 -0.31
CA ASN A 185 -19.83 -5.46 -1.24
C ASN A 185 -19.76 -7.01 -1.32
N ASN A 186 -19.73 -7.67 -0.15
CA ASN A 186 -19.60 -9.14 -0.01
C ASN A 186 -18.36 -9.76 -0.68
N ARG A 187 -17.32 -8.96 -0.91
CA ARG A 187 -16.04 -9.37 -1.50
C ARG A 187 -14.89 -8.95 -0.61
N VAL A 188 -13.72 -9.52 -0.87
CA VAL A 188 -12.44 -9.11 -0.27
C VAL A 188 -11.50 -8.63 -1.37
N GLY A 189 -10.73 -7.60 -1.08
CA GLY A 189 -9.83 -6.98 -2.06
C GLY A 189 -8.90 -5.95 -1.44
N PRO A 190 -8.17 -5.18 -2.25
CA PRO A 190 -7.38 -4.05 -1.78
C PRO A 190 -8.26 -2.99 -1.10
N PRO A 191 -7.77 -2.26 -0.08
CA PRO A 191 -6.46 -2.39 0.54
C PRO A 191 -6.20 -3.75 1.21
N VAL A 192 -4.96 -4.24 1.12
CA VAL A 192 -4.56 -5.51 1.76
C VAL A 192 -3.12 -5.45 2.23
N ILE A 193 -2.85 -5.91 3.45
CA ILE A 193 -1.51 -5.98 4.03
C ILE A 193 -1.05 -7.43 4.10
N PHE A 194 0.07 -7.73 3.46
CA PHE A 194 0.76 -9.02 3.52
C PHE A 194 2.05 -8.92 4.32
N PRO A 195 2.21 -9.68 5.42
CA PRO A 195 3.50 -9.87 6.06
C PRO A 195 4.55 -10.47 5.10
N GLU A 196 5.84 -10.16 5.33
CA GLU A 196 6.95 -10.55 4.45
C GLU A 196 7.05 -12.04 4.16
N HIS A 197 6.60 -12.91 5.07
CA HIS A 197 6.65 -14.36 4.84
C HIS A 197 5.74 -14.83 3.69
N TYR A 198 4.81 -14.00 3.20
CA TYR A 198 4.03 -14.27 1.99
C TYR A 198 4.69 -13.75 0.70
N TYR A 199 5.82 -13.05 0.78
CA TYR A 199 6.50 -12.51 -0.41
C TYR A 199 6.86 -13.57 -1.46
N PRO A 200 7.35 -14.79 -1.10
CA PRO A 200 7.59 -15.83 -2.09
C PRO A 200 6.33 -16.21 -2.89
N GLU A 201 5.17 -16.30 -2.24
CA GLU A 201 3.90 -16.59 -2.92
C GLU A 201 3.44 -15.41 -3.79
N LEU A 202 3.60 -14.17 -3.30
CA LEU A 202 3.29 -12.97 -4.06
C LEU A 202 4.17 -12.83 -5.32
N GLN A 203 5.45 -13.17 -5.23
CA GLN A 203 6.40 -13.17 -6.34
C GLN A 203 6.10 -14.26 -7.38
N ALA A 204 5.40 -15.32 -6.99
CA ALA A 204 4.98 -16.40 -7.90
C ALA A 204 3.65 -16.09 -8.63
N LEU A 205 3.00 -14.95 -8.34
CA LEU A 205 1.73 -14.60 -8.96
C LEU A 205 1.87 -14.30 -10.46
N SER A 206 0.83 -14.67 -11.21
CA SER A 206 0.68 -14.33 -12.62
C SER A 206 -0.81 -14.17 -12.96
N GLY A 207 -1.12 -13.70 -14.17
CA GLY A 207 -2.50 -13.57 -14.63
C GLY A 207 -3.26 -12.40 -13.98
N THR A 208 -4.58 -12.38 -14.20
CA THR A 208 -5.47 -11.26 -13.85
C THR A 208 -6.06 -11.34 -12.44
N ARG A 209 -5.99 -12.50 -11.77
CA ARG A 209 -6.64 -12.74 -10.47
C ARG A 209 -5.95 -12.06 -9.27
N GLY A 210 -4.74 -11.53 -9.46
CA GLY A 210 -3.95 -10.93 -8.39
C GLY A 210 -3.71 -11.89 -7.23
N ALA A 211 -3.67 -11.36 -6.00
CA ALA A 211 -3.38 -12.14 -4.79
C ALA A 211 -4.58 -12.93 -4.21
N TYR A 212 -5.71 -13.02 -4.92
CA TYR A 212 -6.92 -13.69 -4.41
C TYR A 212 -6.68 -15.16 -4.03
N SER A 213 -5.87 -15.88 -4.79
CA SER A 213 -5.50 -17.28 -4.49
C SER A 213 -4.82 -17.42 -3.13
N ILE A 214 -3.96 -16.46 -2.75
CA ILE A 214 -3.25 -16.47 -1.47
C ILE A 214 -4.26 -16.29 -0.32
N LEU A 215 -5.19 -15.33 -0.45
CA LEU A 215 -6.26 -15.14 0.55
C LEU A 215 -7.10 -16.41 0.75
N LYS A 216 -7.42 -17.10 -0.34
CA LYS A 216 -8.21 -18.34 -0.30
C LYS A 216 -7.44 -19.52 0.31
N ASN A 217 -6.13 -19.60 0.07
CA ASN A 217 -5.30 -20.70 0.58
C ASN A 217 -4.96 -20.55 2.07
N HIS A 218 -5.04 -19.33 2.61
CA HIS A 218 -4.63 -18.99 3.97
C HIS A 218 -5.78 -18.46 4.84
N THR A 219 -7.01 -18.96 4.67
CA THR A 219 -8.21 -18.42 5.35
C THR A 219 -8.08 -18.32 6.87
N SER A 220 -7.39 -19.26 7.54
CA SER A 220 -7.15 -19.21 9.00
C SER A 220 -6.14 -18.15 9.44
N ARG A 221 -5.46 -17.49 8.49
CA ARG A 221 -4.47 -16.43 8.69
C ARG A 221 -4.89 -15.10 8.06
N VAL A 222 -6.16 -14.97 7.65
CA VAL A 222 -6.73 -13.76 7.06
C VAL A 222 -7.71 -13.12 8.03
N ILE A 223 -7.50 -11.84 8.32
CA ILE A 223 -8.44 -10.97 9.02
C ILE A 223 -9.14 -10.12 7.95
N GLN A 224 -10.48 -10.13 7.95
CA GLN A 224 -11.29 -9.27 7.10
C GLN A 224 -11.74 -8.05 7.89
N GLN A 225 -11.53 -6.86 7.35
CA GLN A 225 -11.95 -5.60 7.96
C GLN A 225 -12.94 -4.88 7.05
N PRO A 226 -14.14 -4.50 7.53
CA PRO A 226 -15.07 -3.68 6.77
C PRO A 226 -14.40 -2.40 6.25
N PHE A 227 -14.50 -2.17 4.94
CA PHE A 227 -13.88 -1.02 4.28
C PHE A 227 -14.77 -0.53 3.11
N PRO A 228 -15.96 0.05 3.40
CA PRO A 228 -16.95 0.38 2.37
C PRO A 228 -16.45 1.39 1.32
N GLU A 229 -15.49 2.25 1.65
CA GLU A 229 -14.87 3.20 0.70
C GLU A 229 -14.12 2.50 -0.45
N ALA A 230 -13.66 1.27 -0.25
CA ALA A 230 -12.89 0.51 -1.24
C ALA A 230 -13.75 -0.04 -2.39
N GLU A 231 -15.08 0.05 -2.29
CA GLU A 231 -16.02 -0.31 -3.35
C GLU A 231 -15.98 0.64 -4.54
N PHE A 232 -15.53 1.88 -4.34
CA PHE A 232 -15.61 2.92 -5.35
C PHE A 232 -14.32 3.00 -6.15
N ASP A 233 -14.25 2.22 -7.24
CA ASP A 233 -13.17 2.25 -8.23
C ASP A 233 -13.56 3.00 -9.51
N LEU A 234 -12.57 3.54 -10.22
CA LEU A 234 -12.75 4.12 -11.56
C LEU A 234 -12.46 3.07 -12.64
N ASP A 235 -13.49 2.60 -13.32
CA ASP A 235 -13.35 1.55 -14.32
C ASP A 235 -14.00 1.86 -15.67
N LYS A 236 -15.15 2.53 -15.66
CA LYS A 236 -15.95 2.85 -16.84
C LYS A 236 -16.26 4.35 -16.88
N PRO A 237 -16.62 4.89 -18.05
CA PRO A 237 -16.94 6.31 -18.18
C PRO A 237 -18.04 6.79 -17.22
N GLY A 238 -19.01 5.92 -16.88
CA GLY A 238 -20.07 6.23 -15.93
C GLY A 238 -19.59 6.53 -14.51
N ASP A 239 -18.42 6.02 -14.10
CA ASP A 239 -17.88 6.23 -12.76
C ASP A 239 -17.33 7.66 -12.58
N LEU A 240 -16.95 8.33 -13.67
CA LEU A 240 -16.54 9.75 -13.65
C LEU A 240 -17.68 10.65 -13.17
N ASN A 241 -18.92 10.34 -13.54
CA ASN A 241 -20.09 11.09 -13.07
C ASN A 241 -20.29 10.93 -11.57
N GLN A 242 -19.98 9.75 -11.02
CA GLN A 242 -20.06 9.51 -9.58
C GLN A 242 -19.01 10.32 -8.81
N ILE A 243 -17.78 10.38 -9.34
CA ILE A 243 -16.70 11.20 -8.77
C ILE A 243 -17.12 12.67 -8.71
N ASN A 244 -17.54 13.24 -9.85
CA ASN A 244 -17.95 14.64 -9.93
C ASN A 244 -19.09 14.96 -8.96
N HIS A 245 -20.09 14.06 -8.86
CA HIS A 245 -21.21 14.25 -7.94
C HIS A 245 -20.80 14.13 -6.47
N TYR A 246 -19.89 13.20 -6.15
CA TYR A 246 -19.35 13.07 -4.80
C TYR A 246 -18.59 14.32 -4.37
N GLN A 247 -17.77 14.89 -5.26
CA GLN A 247 -17.01 16.10 -4.99
C GLN A 247 -17.92 17.32 -4.80
N ALA A 248 -18.93 17.48 -5.65
CA ALA A 248 -19.91 18.56 -5.51
C ALA A 248 -20.57 18.54 -4.13
N LYS A 249 -20.93 17.35 -3.63
CA LYS A 249 -21.51 17.18 -2.28
C LYS A 249 -20.55 17.54 -1.15
N GLN A 250 -19.26 17.20 -1.29
CA GLN A 250 -18.23 17.56 -0.30
C GLN A 250 -17.94 19.07 -0.30
N GLY A 251 -17.97 19.72 -1.47
CA GLY A 251 -17.77 21.17 -1.59
C GLY A 251 -18.94 22.02 -1.08
N THR A 252 -20.16 21.49 -1.08
CA THR A 252 -21.36 22.15 -0.53
C THR A 252 -21.54 21.98 0.98
N ALA A 253 -20.64 21.26 1.66
CA ALA A 253 -20.72 20.99 3.10
C ALA A 253 -19.98 22.03 3.97
N LEU A 254 -19.68 23.22 3.42
CA LEU A 254 -19.05 24.36 4.11
C LEU A 254 -20.05 25.52 4.27
#